data_AF-A0A7Y0Q4X2-F1
#
_entry.id   AF-A0A7Y0Q4X2-F1
#
_cell.length_a   1.000
_cell.length_b   1.000
_cell.length_c   1.000
_cell.angle_alpha   90.00
_cell.angle_beta   90.00
_cell.angle_gamma   90.00
#
_symmetry.space_group_name_H-M   'P 1'
#
loop_
_entity.id
_entity.type
_entity.pdbx_description
1 polymer ?
#
loop_
_entity_poly.entity_id
_entity_poly.type
_entity_poly.pdbx_seq_one_letter_code
_entity_poly.pdbx_strand_id
1 'polypeptide(L)' 'MSHHTVYCMGTLTDLDALQAQATTLPPFGHGFDAALAQQADRLEVWGTTEEAPADYTEFRLLKDGRVIGVARIPGY' A
#
# COMPACT_ATOMS: atom_id res chain seq x y z
N MET A 1 -20.03 9.13 10.90
CA MET A 1 -19.06 8.35 10.10
C MET A 1 -17.90 9.27 9.82
N SER A 2 -16.77 9.11 10.52
CA SER A 2 -15.60 9.95 10.31
C SER A 2 -14.99 9.58 8.96
N HIS A 3 -14.99 10.50 8.01
CA HIS A 3 -14.30 10.32 6.75
C HIS A 3 -12.82 10.62 7.00
N HIS A 4 -12.02 9.57 7.20
CA HIS A 4 -10.58 9.74 7.24
C HIS A 4 -10.09 10.17 5.86
N THR A 5 -9.54 11.37 5.77
CA THR A 5 -8.92 11.85 4.53
C THR A 5 -7.59 11.11 4.36
N VAL A 6 -7.45 10.39 3.25
CA VAL A 6 -6.21 9.70 2.87
C VAL A 6 -5.53 10.45 1.74
N TYR A 7 -4.22 10.60 1.84
CA TYR A 7 -3.39 11.25 0.84
C TYR A 7 -2.42 10.25 0.22
N CYS A 8 -2.28 10.26 -1.11
CA CYS A 8 -1.26 9.48 -1.78
C CYS A 8 0.11 10.09 -1.45
N MET A 9 0.90 9.36 -0.67
CA MET A 9 2.24 9.77 -0.23
C MET A 9 3.33 9.29 -1.19
N GLY A 10 3.05 8.24 -1.97
CA GLY A 10 4.03 7.65 -2.87
C GLY A 10 3.41 6.75 -3.92
N THR A 11 4.11 6.62 -5.04
CA THR A 11 3.73 5.72 -6.13
C THR A 11 4.98 5.06 -6.68
N LEU A 12 4.93 3.74 -6.85
CA LEU A 12 6.00 2.93 -7.40
C LEU A 12 5.48 2.18 -8.63
N THR A 13 6.15 2.38 -9.76
CA THR A 13 5.82 1.76 -11.06
C THR A 13 6.99 0.96 -11.63
N ASP A 14 8.15 1.02 -10.99
CA ASP A 14 9.27 0.12 -11.30
C ASP A 14 8.89 -1.29 -10.82
N LEU A 15 8.79 -2.24 -11.75
CA LEU A 15 8.26 -3.56 -11.46
C LEU A 15 9.17 -4.35 -10.52
N ASP A 16 10.49 -4.23 -10.65
CA ASP A 16 11.44 -4.97 -9.82
C ASP A 16 11.42 -4.43 -8.39
N ALA A 17 11.43 -3.11 -8.24
CA ALA A 17 11.28 -2.45 -6.95
C ALA A 17 9.91 -2.75 -6.31
N LEU A 18 8.84 -2.78 -7.12
CA LEU A 18 7.50 -3.12 -6.68
C LEU A 18 7.44 -4.54 -6.12
N GLN A 19 7.96 -5.53 -6.85
CA GLN A 19 7.95 -6.92 -6.39
C GLN A 19 8.71 -7.05 -5.07
N ALA A 20 9.88 -6.41 -4.97
CA ALA A 20 10.69 -6.42 -3.75
C ALA A 20 9.92 -5.79 -2.58
N GLN A 21 9.31 -4.63 -2.76
CA GLN A 21 8.61 -3.91 -1.69
C GLN A 21 7.28 -4.58 -1.30
N ALA A 22 6.50 -5.06 -2.27
CA ALA A 22 5.19 -5.67 -2.03
C ALA A 22 5.30 -6.98 -1.23
N THR A 23 6.35 -7.76 -1.46
CA THR A 23 6.56 -9.07 -0.83
C THR A 23 7.39 -8.99 0.45
N THR A 24 8.00 -7.84 0.75
CA THR A 24 8.70 -7.63 2.02
C THR A 24 7.71 -7.78 3.18
N LEU A 25 8.08 -8.56 4.19
CA LEU A 25 7.22 -8.80 5.35
C LEU A 25 7.30 -7.63 6.34
N PRO A 26 6.28 -7.46 7.20
CA PRO A 26 6.34 -6.51 8.32
C PRO A 26 7.59 -6.74 9.19
N PRO A 27 8.19 -5.69 9.77
CA PRO A 27 7.66 -4.31 9.86
C PRO A 27 8.00 -3.41 8.66
N PHE A 28 8.81 -3.88 7.70
CA PHE A 28 9.34 -3.04 6.62
C PHE A 28 8.64 -3.22 5.27
N GLY A 29 7.63 -4.10 5.20
CA GLY A 29 6.84 -4.28 3.99
C GLY A 29 5.44 -4.81 4.29
N HIS A 30 4.66 -4.96 3.21
CA HIS A 30 3.21 -5.10 3.27
C HIS A 30 2.76 -6.56 3.33
N GLY A 31 3.67 -7.49 3.03
CA GLY A 31 3.41 -8.93 3.04
C GLY A 31 2.35 -9.37 2.03
N PHE A 32 2.23 -8.69 0.89
CA PHE A 32 1.34 -9.15 -0.17
C PHE A 32 1.79 -10.51 -0.69
N ASP A 33 0.81 -11.34 -1.04
CA ASP A 33 1.07 -12.60 -1.73
C ASP A 33 1.88 -12.34 -3.03
N ALA A 34 2.91 -13.15 -3.27
CA ALA A 34 3.80 -12.95 -4.41
C ALA A 34 3.08 -13.11 -5.75
N ALA A 35 2.09 -14.01 -5.86
CA ALA A 35 1.32 -14.16 -7.09
C ALA A 35 0.39 -12.95 -7.32
N LEU A 36 -0.09 -12.31 -6.26
CA LEU A 36 -0.83 -11.05 -6.36
C LEU A 36 0.09 -9.89 -6.75
N ALA A 37 1.28 -9.79 -6.13
CA ALA A 37 2.26 -8.76 -6.45
C ALA A 37 2.70 -8.83 -7.93
N GLN A 38 2.90 -10.03 -8.47
CA GLN A 38 3.25 -10.26 -9.88
C GLN A 38 2.21 -9.76 -10.88
N GLN A 39 0.95 -9.64 -10.46
CA GLN A 39 -0.12 -9.12 -11.31
C GLN A 39 -0.16 -7.59 -11.33
N ALA A 40 0.46 -6.92 -10.35
CA ALA A 40 0.42 -5.48 -10.21
C ALA A 40 1.41 -4.78 -11.16
N ASP A 41 1.00 -3.64 -11.71
CA ASP A 41 1.88 -2.72 -12.43
C ASP A 41 2.23 -1.48 -11.61
N ARG A 42 1.54 -1.28 -10.48
CA ARG A 42 1.73 -0.12 -9.62
C ARG A 42 1.44 -0.44 -8.17
N LEU A 43 2.26 0.13 -7.28
CA LEU A 43 2.03 0.17 -5.84
C LEU A 43 1.83 1.63 -5.45
N GLU A 44 0.75 1.93 -4.74
CA GLU A 44 0.50 3.24 -4.16
C GLU A 44 0.54 3.16 -2.64
N VAL A 45 1.13 4.18 -2.02
CA VAL A 45 1.20 4.34 -0.56
C VAL A 45 0.33 5.52 -0.18
N TRP A 46 -0.62 5.29 0.71
CA TRP A 46 -1.60 6.26 1.16
C TRP A 46 -1.50 6.41 2.68
N GLY A 47 -1.49 7.63 3.20
CA GLY A 47 -1.46 7.89 4.64
C GLY A 47 -2.66 8.71 5.08
N THR A 48 -3.13 8.49 6.30
CA THR A 48 -4.00 9.43 7.02
C THR A 48 -3.14 10.45 7.76
N THR A 49 -3.70 11.63 8.03
CA THR A 49 -2.98 12.74 8.69
C THR A 49 -3.62 13.17 10.01
N GLU A 50 -4.52 12.38 10.58
CA GLU A 50 -5.35 12.82 11.71
C GLU A 50 -5.11 11.91 12.93
N GLU A 51 -4.39 12.51 13.89
CA GLU A 51 -4.06 12.10 15.24
C GLU A 51 -4.56 10.70 15.70
N ALA A 52 -3.61 9.90 16.21
CA ALA A 52 -3.83 8.60 16.83
C ALA A 52 -5.09 8.56 17.74
N PRO A 53 -5.87 7.46 17.74
CA PRO A 53 -5.47 6.09 17.38
C PRO A 53 -5.84 5.63 15.96
N ALA A 54 -6.30 6.53 15.09
CA ALA A 54 -6.86 6.15 13.78
C ALA A 54 -5.86 6.24 12.61
N ASP A 55 -4.61 6.60 12.86
CA ASP A 55 -3.64 6.76 11.79
C ASP A 55 -3.19 5.41 11.21
N TYR A 56 -3.23 5.30 9.89
CA TYR A 56 -2.73 4.13 9.17
C TYR A 56 -2.07 4.53 7.84
N THR A 57 -1.07 3.74 7.47
CA THR A 57 -0.59 3.70 6.09
C THR A 57 -1.29 2.55 5.36
N GLU A 58 -1.88 2.85 4.22
CA GLU A 58 -2.53 1.93 3.31
C GLU A 58 -1.69 1.75 2.05
N PHE A 59 -1.41 0.51 1.73
CA PHE A 59 -0.68 0.08 0.55
C PHE A 59 -1.69 -0.52 -0.42
N ARG A 60 -1.69 -0.04 -1.67
CA ARG A 60 -2.58 -0.51 -2.72
C ARG A 60 -1.76 -1.08 -3.85
N LEU A 61 -2.01 -2.33 -4.22
CA LEU A 61 -1.55 -2.90 -5.48
C LEU A 61 -2.58 -2.61 -6.56
N LEU A 62 -2.14 -2.11 -7.70
CA LEU A 62 -2.99 -1.82 -8.84
C LEU A 62 -2.54 -2.57 -10.08
N LYS A 63 -3.52 -2.91 -10.91
CA LYS A 63 -3.36 -3.45 -12.26
C LYS A 63 -4.32 -2.73 -13.20
N ASP A 64 -3.78 -2.09 -14.23
CA ASP A 64 -4.52 -1.34 -15.24
C ASP A 64 -5.47 -0.30 -14.61
N GLY A 65 -4.99 0.37 -13.55
CA GLY A 65 -5.74 1.37 -12.80
C GLY A 65 -6.78 0.84 -11.81
N ARG A 66 -6.89 -0.48 -11.63
CA ARG A 66 -7.79 -1.13 -10.67
C ARG A 66 -7.01 -1.65 -9.47
N VAL A 67 -7.52 -1.40 -8.27
CA VAL A 67 -6.95 -1.97 -7.04
C VAL A 67 -7.21 -3.47 -7.00
N ILE A 68 -6.14 -4.26 -6.93
CA ILE A 68 -6.17 -5.73 -6.84
C ILE A 68 -5.77 -6.23 -5.44
N GLY A 69 -5.13 -5.39 -4.62
CA GLY A 69 -4.75 -5.72 -3.25
C GLY A 69 -4.66 -4.49 -2.37
N VAL A 70 -5.05 -4.63 -1.10
CA VAL A 70 -4.95 -3.57 -0.09
C VAL A 70 -4.40 -4.15 1.21
N ALA A 71 -3.39 -3.49 1.79
CA ALA A 71 -2.88 -3.78 3.13
C ALA A 71 -2.86 -2.49 3.94
N ARG A 72 -3.28 -2.55 5.21
CA ARG A 72 -3.29 -1.40 6.12
C ARG A 72 -2.42 -1.70 7.33
N ILE A 73 -1.51 -0.78 7.63
CA ILE A 73 -0.62 -0.85 8.78
C ILE A 73 -0.95 0.33 9.70
N PRO A 74 -1.46 0.08 10.93
CA PRO A 74 -1.72 1.13 11.91
C PRO A 74 -0.41 1.79 12.37
N GLY A 75 -0.43 3.11 12.56
CA GLY A 75 0.65 3.87 13.20
C GLY A 75 1.98 3.94 12.44
N TYR A 76 1.96 3.73 11.12
CA TYR A 76 3.12 3.83 10.23
C TYR A 76 3.17 5.19 9.54
#